data_AF-A0A4Y2DY11-F1
#
_entry.id   AF-A0A4Y2DY11-F1
#
_cell.length_a   1.000
_cell.length_b   1.000
_cell.length_c   1.000
_cell.angle_alpha   90.00
_cell.angle_beta   90.00
_cell.angle_gamma   90.00
#
_symmetry.space_group_name_H-M   'P 1'
#
loop_
_entity.id
_entity.type
_entity.pdbx_description
1 polymer ?
#
loop_
_entity_poly.entity_id
_entity_poly.type
_entity_poly.pdbx_seq_one_letter_code
_entity_poly.pdbx_strand_id
1 'polypeptide(L)'
;MACRAKMECSSNFEGLILILDFSGLLPVGFFTKLIVRLFRWSSRHDWKGNTNLFSRRDDVPVDYNHSIRLQKIHGHRIQVTITQRKYLEAEEGIKLSYPSPHICSKVRHLLERETEHLRDIWFKRMSYSLNIPCPCAKPCKIHDIKQCTDQQCIHLLPLNECLTKKACQFLHFFHPTVL
;
A
#
# COMPACT_ATOMS: atom_id res chain seq x y z
N MET A 1 15.20 12.26 16.21
CA MET A 1 14.08 13.22 16.20
C MET A 1 12.79 12.48 15.82
N ALA A 2 11.87 12.28 16.77
CA ALA A 2 10.63 11.54 16.56
C ALA A 2 9.55 12.43 15.93
N CYS A 3 8.86 11.93 14.89
CA CYS A 3 7.76 12.62 14.22
C CYS A 3 6.49 12.53 15.09
N ARG A 4 6.09 13.64 15.72
CA ARG A 4 4.75 13.83 16.31
C ARG A 4 4.03 14.88 15.47
N ALA A 5 3.20 14.46 14.52
CA ALA A 5 2.28 15.34 13.83
C ALA A 5 0.86 14.80 14.05
N LYS A 6 -0.02 15.62 14.62
CA LYS A 6 -1.47 15.40 14.57
C LYS A 6 -1.91 15.69 13.13
N MET A 7 -2.59 14.74 12.50
CA MET A 7 -3.00 14.80 11.12
C MET A 7 -4.47 15.19 11.07
N GLU A 8 -4.78 16.36 10.52
CA GLU A 8 -6.09 16.67 9.95
C GLU A 8 -6.06 16.16 8.51
N CYS A 9 -6.77 15.08 8.23
CA CYS A 9 -6.85 14.47 6.91
C CYS A 9 -7.61 15.39 5.96
N SER A 10 -6.91 16.06 5.05
CA SER A 10 -7.56 16.67 3.88
C SER A 10 -8.20 15.57 3.03
N SER A 11 -9.51 15.71 2.88
CA SER A 11 -10.44 14.93 2.05
C SER A 11 -9.97 14.84 0.60
N ASN A 12 -9.43 13.67 0.18
CA ASN A 12 -9.47 13.13 -1.20
C ASN A 12 -8.53 11.90 -1.33
N PHE A 13 -8.62 10.91 -0.43
CA PHE A 13 -7.84 9.67 -0.54
C PHE A 13 -8.75 8.49 -0.90
N GLU A 14 -8.53 7.89 -2.07
CA GLU A 14 -9.29 6.73 -2.59
C GLU A 14 -8.79 5.36 -2.04
N GLY A 15 -8.02 5.33 -0.96
CA GLY A 15 -7.50 4.08 -0.39
C GLY A 15 -6.31 4.25 0.55
N LEU A 16 -5.79 3.14 1.07
CA LEU A 16 -4.54 3.11 1.85
C LEU A 16 -3.34 2.91 0.92
N ILE A 17 -2.27 3.66 1.13
CA ILE A 17 -1.03 3.53 0.35
C ILE A 17 0.08 2.88 1.18
N LEU A 18 0.67 1.83 0.62
CA LEU A 18 1.93 1.24 1.05
C LEU A 18 3.00 1.47 -0.03
N ILE A 19 4.26 1.59 0.37
CA ILE A 19 5.40 1.79 -0.54
C ILE A 19 6.45 0.73 -0.24
N LEU A 20 6.73 -0.12 -1.22
CA LEU A 20 7.92 -0.94 -1.26
C LEU A 20 9.08 -0.11 -1.80
N ASP A 21 10.06 0.15 -0.95
CA ASP A 21 11.27 0.89 -1.29
C ASP A 21 12.46 -0.07 -1.39
N PHE A 22 13.15 -0.07 -2.53
CA PHE A 22 14.28 -0.95 -2.82
C PHE A 22 15.63 -0.23 -2.68
N SER A 23 15.68 0.82 -1.86
CA SER A 23 16.91 1.50 -1.43
C SER A 23 17.82 1.93 -2.60
N GLY A 24 17.21 2.42 -3.69
CA GLY A 24 17.93 2.89 -4.88
C GLY A 24 18.02 1.88 -6.03
N LEU A 25 17.70 0.59 -5.82
CA LEU A 25 17.79 -0.43 -6.86
C LEU A 25 16.61 -1.40 -6.86
N LEU A 26 15.66 -1.21 -7.79
CA LEU A 26 14.65 -2.24 -8.10
C LEU A 26 15.18 -3.17 -9.19
N PRO A 27 15.40 -4.47 -8.91
CA PRO A 27 15.91 -5.41 -9.90
C PRO A 27 15.00 -5.54 -11.12
N VAL A 28 15.60 -5.70 -12.30
CA VAL A 28 14.85 -5.91 -13.55
C VAL A 28 13.98 -7.16 -13.43
N GLY A 29 12.71 -7.04 -13.84
CA GLY A 29 11.73 -8.11 -13.77
C GLY A 29 11.17 -8.40 -12.37
N PHE A 30 11.67 -7.75 -11.31
CA PHE A 30 11.10 -7.92 -9.96
C PHE A 30 9.62 -7.53 -9.93
N PHE A 31 9.29 -6.34 -10.44
CA PHE A 31 7.92 -5.81 -10.48
C PHE A 31 6.96 -6.78 -11.18
N THR A 32 7.32 -7.25 -12.38
CA THR A 32 6.50 -8.20 -13.14
C THR A 32 6.33 -9.52 -12.40
N LYS A 33 7.40 -10.05 -11.79
CA LYS A 33 7.32 -11.29 -11.00
C LYS A 33 6.43 -11.13 -9.77
N LEU A 34 6.53 -9.99 -9.07
CA LEU A 34 5.67 -9.70 -7.93
C LEU A 34 4.20 -9.66 -8.35
N ILE A 35 3.86 -8.93 -9.41
CA ILE A 35 2.49 -8.88 -9.95
C ILE A 35 1.97 -10.28 -10.28
N VAL A 36 2.73 -11.07 -11.04
CA VAL A 36 2.33 -12.44 -11.41
C VAL A 36 2.06 -13.30 -10.18
N ARG A 37 2.90 -13.18 -9.15
CA ARG A 37 2.71 -13.93 -7.90
C ARG A 37 1.48 -13.48 -7.13
N LEU A 38 1.21 -12.19 -7.06
CA LEU A 38 0.02 -11.65 -6.41
C LEU A 38 -1.26 -12.10 -7.15
N PHE A 39 -1.28 -12.08 -8.48
CA PHE A 39 -2.38 -12.63 -9.28
C PHE A 39 -2.54 -14.14 -9.09
N ARG A 40 -1.44 -14.91 -9.02
CA ARG A 40 -1.49 -16.35 -8.73
C ARG A 40 -2.01 -16.63 -7.33
N TRP A 41 -1.61 -15.85 -6.34
CA TRP A 41 -2.14 -15.95 -4.98
C TRP A 41 -3.63 -15.67 -4.97
N SER A 42 -4.06 -14.56 -5.55
CA SER A 42 -5.48 -14.20 -5.66
C SER A 42 -6.29 -15.27 -6.39
N SER A 43 -5.69 -15.87 -7.43
CA SER A 43 -6.32 -16.93 -8.23
C SER A 43 -6.60 -18.25 -7.52
N ARG A 44 -5.97 -18.48 -6.35
CA ARG A 44 -6.20 -19.66 -5.51
C ARG A 44 -7.41 -19.52 -4.60
N HIS A 45 -8.05 -18.36 -4.61
CA HIS A 45 -9.23 -18.07 -3.82
C HIS A 45 -10.46 -17.95 -4.74
N ASP A 46 -11.60 -18.43 -4.25
CA ASP A 46 -12.85 -18.50 -5.02
C ASP A 46 -13.57 -17.15 -5.19
N TRP A 47 -12.89 -16.03 -4.92
CA TRP A 47 -13.41 -14.67 -5.13
C TRP A 47 -13.69 -14.35 -6.61
N LYS A 48 -13.35 -15.26 -7.52
CA LYS A 48 -13.58 -15.18 -8.97
C LYS A 48 -15.04 -15.40 -9.39
N GLY A 49 -15.86 -16.01 -8.54
CA GLY A 49 -17.21 -16.49 -8.90
C GLY A 49 -18.22 -15.40 -9.28
N ASN A 50 -17.89 -14.12 -9.10
CA ASN A 50 -18.75 -13.02 -9.46
C ASN A 50 -18.05 -12.25 -10.60
N THR A 51 -18.39 -12.61 -11.84
CA THR A 51 -17.63 -12.31 -13.06
C THR A 51 -17.68 -10.83 -13.50
N ASN A 52 -18.53 -10.01 -12.86
CA ASN A 52 -18.53 -8.54 -13.00
C ASN A 52 -17.50 -7.84 -12.07
N LEU A 53 -16.75 -8.59 -11.24
CA LEU A 53 -15.79 -8.06 -10.26
C LEU A 53 -14.43 -7.61 -10.83
N PHE A 54 -14.18 -7.76 -12.14
CA PHE A 54 -12.90 -7.45 -12.78
C PHE A 54 -12.94 -6.13 -13.58
N SER A 55 -13.61 -5.11 -13.04
CA SER A 55 -13.83 -3.81 -13.72
C SER A 55 -12.52 -3.09 -14.11
N ARG A 56 -11.37 -3.43 -13.49
CA ARG A 56 -10.03 -2.98 -13.92
C ARG A 56 -9.06 -4.16 -14.00
N ARG A 57 -8.44 -4.36 -15.16
CA ARG A 57 -7.49 -5.46 -15.45
C ARG A 57 -6.22 -5.41 -14.57
N ASP A 58 -5.96 -4.28 -13.92
CA ASP A 58 -4.72 -4.01 -13.19
C ASP A 58 -4.85 -4.18 -11.66
N ASP A 59 -6.05 -4.49 -11.17
CA ASP A 59 -6.33 -4.62 -9.74
C ASP A 59 -6.29 -6.10 -9.32
N VAL A 60 -5.50 -6.43 -8.30
CA VAL A 60 -5.40 -7.77 -7.72
C VAL A 60 -6.42 -7.92 -6.59
N PRO A 61 -7.41 -8.81 -6.68
CA PRO A 61 -8.37 -9.04 -5.59
C PRO A 61 -7.71 -9.61 -4.34
N VAL A 62 -8.09 -9.11 -3.17
CA VAL A 62 -7.59 -9.57 -1.85
C VAL A 62 -8.70 -10.20 -1.01
N ASP A 63 -9.96 -9.85 -1.28
CA ASP A 63 -11.17 -10.53 -0.82
C ASP A 63 -12.33 -10.15 -1.77
N TYR A 64 -13.57 -10.35 -1.35
CA TYR A 64 -14.76 -9.95 -2.11
C TYR A 64 -14.89 -8.44 -2.33
N ASN A 65 -14.37 -7.64 -1.39
CA ASN A 65 -14.67 -6.21 -1.26
C ASN A 65 -13.44 -5.32 -1.46
N HIS A 66 -12.25 -5.87 -1.60
CA HIS A 66 -11.00 -5.14 -1.61
C HIS A 66 -10.06 -5.65 -2.69
N SER A 67 -9.31 -4.71 -3.24
CA SER A 67 -8.27 -4.98 -4.23
C SER A 67 -7.04 -4.15 -3.95
N ILE A 68 -5.91 -4.60 -4.49
CA ILE A 68 -4.67 -3.85 -4.49
C ILE A 68 -4.26 -3.50 -5.92
N ARG A 69 -3.80 -2.28 -6.12
CA ARG A 69 -3.16 -1.84 -7.36
C ARG A 69 -1.69 -1.61 -7.12
N LEU A 70 -0.84 -2.11 -8.01
CA LEU A 70 0.60 -1.89 -7.97
C LEU A 70 1.01 -0.90 -9.07
N GLN A 71 1.79 0.11 -8.71
CA GLN A 71 2.32 1.09 -9.65
C GLN A 71 3.79 1.34 -9.37
N LYS A 72 4.62 1.36 -10.41
CA LYS A 72 5.99 1.86 -10.31
C LYS A 72 5.95 3.39 -10.33
N ILE A 73 6.42 4.04 -9.26
CA ILE A 73 6.35 5.50 -9.09
C ILE A 73 7.72 6.17 -9.25
N HIS A 74 8.78 5.51 -8.82
CA HIS A 74 10.14 5.99 -9.01
C HIS A 74 11.03 4.78 -9.23
N GLY A 75 12.16 4.91 -9.93
CA GLY A 75 12.94 3.78 -10.47
C GLY A 75 13.10 2.58 -9.54
N HIS A 76 13.21 2.84 -8.23
CA HIS A 76 13.39 1.87 -7.16
C HIS A 76 12.23 1.76 -6.15
N ARG A 77 11.02 2.25 -6.46
CA ARG A 77 9.85 2.24 -5.57
C ARG A 77 8.60 1.69 -6.27
N ILE A 78 7.85 0.86 -5.55
CA ILE A 78 6.55 0.36 -5.96
C ILE A 78 5.51 0.85 -4.96
N GLN A 79 4.52 1.60 -5.46
CA GLN A 79 3.33 1.97 -4.71
C GLN A 79 2.31 0.83 -4.77
N VAL A 80 1.72 0.52 -3.62
CA VAL A 80 0.60 -0.41 -3.51
C VAL A 80 -0.58 0.34 -2.89
N THR A 81 -1.65 0.52 -3.66
CA THR A 81 -2.88 1.16 -3.20
C THR A 81 -3.91 0.09 -2.87
N ILE A 82 -4.39 0.07 -1.63
CA ILE A 82 -5.48 -0.79 -1.16
C ILE A 82 -6.78 -0.01 -1.32
N THR A 83 -7.68 -0.53 -2.15
CA THR A 83 -8.97 0.08 -2.43
C THR A 83 -10.09 -0.82 -1.91
N GLN A 84 -11.11 -0.21 -1.30
CA GLN A 84 -12.38 -0.87 -1.05
C GLN A 84 -13.29 -0.65 -2.26
N ARG A 85 -13.84 -1.73 -2.80
CA ARG A 85 -14.84 -1.72 -3.86
C ARG A 85 -16.15 -1.22 -3.27
N LYS A 86 -16.72 -0.22 -3.93
CA LYS A 86 -18.09 0.21 -3.64
C LYS A 86 -19.03 -0.83 -4.26
N TYR A 87 -19.89 -1.43 -3.44
CA TYR A 87 -21.09 -2.03 -3.99
C TYR A 87 -21.91 -0.90 -4.60
N LEU A 88 -22.32 -1.07 -5.85
CA LEU A 88 -23.25 -0.17 -6.53
C LEU A 88 -24.61 -0.33 -5.85
N GLU A 89 -24.80 0.34 -4.71
CA GLU A 89 -26.15 0.72 -4.29
C GLU A 89 -26.24 2.22 -4.52
N ALA A 90 -27.16 2.55 -5.42
CA ALA A 90 -27.49 3.89 -5.81
C ALA A 90 -27.99 4.69 -4.60
N GLU A 91 -27.82 6.00 -4.71
CA GLU A 91 -28.43 7.04 -3.87
C GLU A 91 -27.67 7.39 -2.58
N GLU A 92 -27.32 8.68 -2.52
CA GLU A 92 -26.79 9.44 -1.38
C GLU A 92 -25.33 9.21 -0.96
N GLY A 93 -24.46 10.07 -1.52
CA GLY A 93 -23.21 10.48 -0.88
C GLY A 93 -22.13 9.41 -0.88
N ILE A 94 -21.14 9.56 -1.76
CA ILE A 94 -19.92 8.75 -1.76
C ILE A 94 -19.21 8.91 -0.41
N LYS A 95 -19.52 8.06 0.57
CA LYS A 95 -18.69 7.89 1.76
C LYS A 95 -17.49 7.06 1.33
N LEU A 96 -16.35 7.72 1.17
CA LEU A 96 -15.05 7.07 1.03
C LEU A 96 -14.80 6.30 2.33
N SER A 97 -14.94 4.98 2.33
CA SER A 97 -14.58 4.14 3.47
C SER A 97 -13.15 3.63 3.32
N TYR A 98 -12.39 3.74 4.40
CA TYR A 98 -11.04 3.18 4.48
C TYR A 98 -11.11 1.65 4.54
N PRO A 99 -10.13 0.93 3.94
CA PRO A 99 -10.06 -0.51 4.04
C PRO A 99 -9.98 -0.95 5.50
N SER A 100 -10.62 -2.07 5.82
CA SER A 100 -10.66 -2.53 7.22
C SER A 100 -9.26 -2.90 7.74
N PRO A 101 -9.04 -2.86 9.06
CA PRO A 101 -7.74 -3.17 9.63
C PRO A 101 -7.21 -4.56 9.30
N HIS A 102 -8.13 -5.51 9.31
CA HIS A 102 -7.83 -6.88 8.96
C HIS A 102 -7.27 -6.99 7.53
N ILE A 103 -7.84 -6.23 6.59
CA ILE A 103 -7.41 -6.25 5.20
C ILE A 103 -6.05 -5.59 5.01
N CYS A 104 -5.78 -4.49 5.69
CA CYS A 104 -4.49 -3.84 5.59
C CYS A 104 -3.37 -4.74 6.15
N SER A 105 -3.63 -5.41 7.28
CA SER A 105 -2.74 -6.43 7.83
C SER A 105 -2.55 -7.62 6.87
N LYS A 106 -3.63 -8.11 6.25
CA LYS A 106 -3.57 -9.19 5.25
C LYS A 106 -2.71 -8.80 4.05
N VAL A 107 -2.90 -7.59 3.50
CA VAL A 107 -2.10 -7.07 2.38
C VAL A 107 -0.64 -6.92 2.77
N ARG A 108 -0.35 -6.37 3.96
CA ARG A 108 1.02 -6.28 4.48
C ARG A 108 1.71 -7.64 4.46
N HIS A 109 1.14 -8.64 5.13
CA HIS A 109 1.74 -9.97 5.22
C HIS A 109 1.88 -10.64 3.85
N LEU A 110 0.91 -10.42 2.96
CA LEU A 110 1.00 -10.89 1.58
C LEU A 110 2.20 -10.27 0.85
N LEU A 111 2.37 -8.96 0.94
CA LEU A 111 3.49 -8.25 0.31
C LEU A 111 4.82 -8.70 0.88
N GLU A 112 4.96 -8.78 2.20
CA GLU A 112 6.17 -9.26 2.88
C GLU A 112 6.51 -10.68 2.41
N ARG A 113 5.55 -11.61 2.50
CA ARG A 113 5.76 -13.02 2.11
C ARG A 113 6.17 -13.19 0.65
N GLU A 114 5.48 -12.56 -0.29
CA GLU A 114 5.79 -12.72 -1.72
C GLU A 114 7.09 -12.00 -2.10
N THR A 115 7.40 -10.87 -1.46
CA THR A 115 8.64 -10.13 -1.69
C THR A 115 9.85 -10.89 -1.15
N GLU A 116 9.76 -11.44 0.06
CA GLU A 116 10.81 -12.28 0.65
C GLU A 116 11.05 -13.54 -0.18
N HIS A 117 9.98 -14.22 -0.60
CA HIS A 117 10.11 -15.39 -1.45
C HIS A 117 10.83 -15.07 -2.77
N LEU A 118 10.53 -13.93 -3.40
CA LEU A 118 11.25 -13.49 -4.61
C LEU A 118 12.71 -13.16 -4.32
N ARG A 119 12.97 -12.47 -3.20
CA ARG A 119 14.34 -12.17 -2.74
C ARG A 119 15.15 -13.45 -2.58
N ASP A 120 14.62 -14.44 -1.87
CA ASP A 120 15.37 -15.63 -1.50
C ASP A 120 15.70 -16.53 -2.70
N ILE A 121 14.83 -16.56 -3.71
CA ILE A 121 15.01 -17.40 -4.90
C ILE A 121 15.76 -16.66 -6.02
N TRP A 122 15.39 -15.42 -6.36
CA TRP A 122 15.88 -14.72 -7.56
C TRP A 122 16.75 -13.50 -7.25
N PHE A 123 16.61 -12.88 -6.07
CA PHE A 123 17.18 -11.55 -5.79
C PHE A 123 17.87 -11.48 -4.43
N LYS A 124 18.76 -12.44 -4.10
CA LYS A 124 19.32 -12.65 -2.75
C LYS A 124 20.00 -11.42 -2.11
N ARG A 125 20.53 -10.51 -2.93
CA ARG A 125 21.23 -9.29 -2.47
C ARG A 125 20.34 -8.05 -2.43
N MET A 126 19.06 -8.20 -2.75
CA MET A 126 18.12 -7.07 -2.75
C MET A 126 17.67 -6.78 -1.31
N SER A 127 17.83 -5.52 -0.91
CA SER A 127 17.21 -4.96 0.27
C SER A 127 15.89 -4.30 -0.12
N TYR A 128 14.89 -4.42 0.75
CA TYR A 128 13.67 -3.64 0.63
C TYR A 128 13.16 -3.23 2.00
N SER A 129 12.34 -2.20 2.03
CA SER A 129 11.54 -1.82 3.19
C SER A 129 10.10 -1.55 2.78
N LEU A 130 9.18 -1.88 3.69
CA LEU A 130 7.76 -1.54 3.53
C LEU A 130 7.46 -0.28 4.34
N ASN A 131 6.93 0.73 3.66
CA ASN A 131 6.76 2.07 4.19
C ASN A 131 5.35 2.60 3.95
N ILE A 132 5.02 3.69 4.62
CA ILE A 132 3.88 4.55 4.28
C ILE A 132 4.38 5.96 3.93
N PRO A 133 3.63 6.72 3.12
CA PRO A 133 3.85 8.16 3.02
C PRO A 133 3.75 8.80 4.42
N CYS A 134 4.79 9.50 4.83
CA CYS A 134 4.77 10.25 6.09
C CYS A 134 3.76 11.39 5.97
N PRO A 135 2.85 11.58 6.94
CA PRO A 135 1.94 12.71 6.95
C PRO A 135 2.63 14.03 7.32
N CYS A 136 3.93 14.00 7.57
CA CYS A 136 4.67 15.17 7.99
C CYS A 136 4.83 16.14 6.82
N ALA A 137 4.36 17.37 7.00
CA ALA A 137 4.56 18.49 6.07
C ALA A 137 5.99 19.05 6.12
N LYS A 138 7.00 18.18 6.28
CA LYS A 138 8.40 18.59 6.22
C LYS A 138 8.69 19.14 4.82
N PRO A 139 9.46 20.24 4.72
CA PRO A 139 9.90 20.71 3.42
C PRO A 139 10.71 19.60 2.75
N CYS A 140 10.43 19.34 1.48
CA CYS A 140 11.21 18.40 0.71
C CYS A 140 12.64 18.93 0.57
N LYS A 141 13.64 18.07 0.73
CA LYS A 141 15.06 18.51 0.70
C LYS A 141 15.50 19.05 -0.66
N ILE A 142 14.79 18.69 -1.73
CA ILE A 142 15.16 19.03 -3.11
C ILE A 142 14.55 20.38 -3.50
N HIS A 143 13.24 20.57 -3.30
CA HIS A 143 12.53 21.77 -3.73
C HIS A 143 12.23 22.76 -2.59
N ASP A 144 12.57 22.43 -1.35
CA ASP A 144 12.32 23.20 -0.12
C ASP A 144 10.85 23.61 0.14
N ILE A 145 9.91 23.01 -0.59
CA ILE A 145 8.47 23.21 -0.39
C ILE A 145 7.89 22.17 0.57
N LYS A 146 6.97 22.60 1.43
CA LYS A 146 6.15 21.70 2.26
C LYS A 146 5.18 20.94 1.37
N GLN A 147 4.89 19.68 1.73
CA GLN A 147 3.92 18.84 1.02
C GLN A 147 4.22 18.70 -0.50
N CYS A 148 5.50 18.57 -0.86
CA CYS A 148 5.88 18.31 -2.23
C CYS A 148 5.18 17.06 -2.77
N THR A 149 4.56 17.18 -3.94
CA THR A 149 3.83 16.11 -4.62
C THR A 149 4.71 15.25 -5.52
N ASP A 150 5.98 15.61 -5.68
CA ASP A 150 6.94 14.82 -6.46
C ASP A 150 7.17 13.45 -5.81
N GLN A 151 7.03 12.39 -6.60
CA GLN A 151 7.17 11.00 -6.16
C GLN A 151 8.57 10.67 -5.60
N GLN A 152 9.59 11.44 -5.99
CA GLN A 152 10.95 11.35 -5.46
C GLN A 152 11.08 11.99 -4.07
N CYS A 153 10.27 13.01 -3.81
CA CYS A 153 10.29 13.80 -2.59
C CYS A 153 9.40 13.26 -1.47
N ILE A 154 8.66 12.17 -1.72
CA ILE A 154 7.81 11.53 -0.70
C ILE A 154 8.70 11.10 0.46
N HIS A 155 8.48 11.71 1.62
CA HIS A 155 9.11 11.29 2.86
C HIS A 155 8.45 10.00 3.34
N LEU A 156 9.23 8.93 3.45
CA LEU A 156 8.76 7.61 3.83
C LEU A 156 8.92 7.41 5.33
N LEU A 157 7.90 6.84 5.97
CA LEU A 157 7.97 6.33 7.33
C LEU A 157 7.95 4.79 7.25
N PRO A 158 8.97 4.08 7.77
CA PRO A 158 8.93 2.63 7.86
C PRO A 158 7.65 2.15 8.55
N LEU A 159 6.97 1.17 7.97
CA LEU A 159 5.68 0.72 8.48
C LEU A 159 5.81 0.26 9.94
N ASN A 160 6.85 -0.50 10.27
CA ASN A 160 7.11 -0.94 11.66
C ASN A 160 7.28 0.23 12.64
N GLU A 161 7.92 1.34 12.23
CA GLU A 161 8.02 2.52 13.09
C GLU A 161 6.67 3.21 13.30
N CYS A 162 5.84 3.25 12.25
CA CYS A 162 4.47 3.74 12.36
C CYS A 162 3.69 2.92 13.40
N LEU A 163 3.76 1.58 13.29
CA LEU A 163 3.12 0.62 14.19
C LEU A 163 3.49 0.83 15.66
N THR A 164 4.78 0.99 15.94
CA THR A 164 5.26 1.13 17.32
C THR A 164 4.93 2.49 17.94
N LYS A 165 4.92 3.58 17.16
CA LYS A 165 4.84 4.95 17.71
C LYS A 165 3.43 5.43 18.04
N LYS A 166 2.41 4.62 17.80
CA LYS A 166 1.00 5.03 17.85
C LYS A 166 0.68 6.35 17.08
N ALA A 167 1.54 6.75 16.13
CA ALA A 167 1.65 8.14 15.67
C ALA A 167 0.80 8.49 14.43
N CYS A 168 0.14 7.51 13.80
CA CYS A 168 -0.69 7.74 12.62
C CYS A 168 -2.08 7.10 12.80
N GLN A 169 -3.15 7.79 12.39
CA GLN A 169 -4.50 7.19 12.38
C GLN A 169 -4.56 5.87 11.57
N PHE A 170 -3.59 5.64 10.68
CA PHE A 170 -3.40 4.37 9.98
C PHE A 170 -3.24 3.14 10.88
N LEU A 171 -2.90 3.34 12.15
CA LEU A 171 -2.68 2.27 13.12
C LEU A 171 -3.94 1.53 13.53
N HIS A 172 -5.08 2.21 13.50
CA HIS A 172 -6.36 1.55 13.64
C HIS A 172 -6.49 0.46 12.57
N PHE A 173 -5.84 0.62 11.41
CA PHE A 173 -5.88 -0.35 10.32
C PHE A 173 -4.84 -1.48 10.39
N PHE A 174 -3.92 -1.53 11.34
CA PHE A 174 -2.92 -2.63 11.36
C PHE A 174 -2.87 -3.41 12.68
N HIS A 175 -3.62 -2.99 13.69
CA HIS A 175 -3.76 -3.73 14.95
C HIS A 175 -5.10 -4.49 14.98
N PRO A 176 -5.12 -5.80 15.30
CA PRO A 176 -6.37 -6.57 15.45
C PRO A 176 -7.12 -6.32 16.77
N THR A 177 -6.76 -5.32 17.56
CA THR A 177 -7.36 -5.09 18.89
C THR A 177 -8.04 -3.74 18.97
N VAL A 178 -9.30 -3.70 18.54
CA VAL A 178 -10.38 -2.98 19.25
C VAL A 178 -11.63 -3.85 19.06
N LEU A 179 -11.93 -4.66 20.08
CA LEU A 179 -13.30 -5.08 20.39
C LEU A 179 -14.00 -3.88 21.04
#